data_AF-A0A382MIR7-F1
#
_entry.id   AF-A0A382MIR7-F1
#
_cell.length_a   1.000
_cell.length_b   1.000
_cell.length_c   1.000
_cell.angle_alpha   90.00
_cell.angle_beta   90.00
_cell.angle_gamma   90.00
#
_symmetry.space_group_name_H-M   'P 1'
#
loop_
_entity.id
_entity.type
_entity.pdbx_description
1 polymer ?
#
loop_
_entity_poly.entity_id
_entity_poly.type
_entity_poly.pdbx_seq_one_letter_code
_entity_poly.pdbx_strand_id
1 'polypeptide(L)' 'MNETENIVLDYLKTQNIEYEKFDIDPNFSDTQNFCTKYKFSLDQSANTIILESKRPKGLYAVAVVRASKKLDVNKKL' A
#
# COMPACT_ATOMS: atom_id res chain seq x y z
N MET A 1 -5.36 -18.55 0.82
CA MET A 1 -5.53 -17.19 0.27
C MET A 1 -6.89 -16.67 0.65
N ASN A 2 -6.99 -15.42 1.09
CA ASN A 2 -8.29 -14.77 1.30
C ASN A 2 -8.86 -14.27 -0.03
N GLU A 3 -10.15 -13.91 -0.06
CA GLU A 3 -10.83 -13.47 -1.28
C GLU A 3 -10.13 -12.27 -1.94
N THR A 4 -9.74 -11.27 -1.14
CA THR A 4 -9.03 -10.08 -1.60
C THR A 4 -7.71 -10.42 -2.30
N GLU A 5 -6.93 -11.34 -1.74
CA GLU A 5 -5.66 -11.79 -2.32
C GLU A 5 -5.87 -12.42 -3.70
N ASN A 6 -6.92 -13.25 -3.87
CA ASN A 6 -7.24 -13.85 -5.16
C ASN A 6 -7.61 -12.79 -6.21
N ILE A 7 -8.45 -11.81 -5.84
CA ILE A 7 -8.83 -10.70 -6.73
C ILE A 7 -7.60 -9.94 -7.21
N VAL A 8 -6.66 -9.63 -6.31
CA VAL A 8 -5.42 -8.91 -6.66
C VAL A 8 -4.55 -9.75 -7.59
N LEU A 9 -4.34 -11.03 -7.30
CA LEU A 9 -3.51 -11.92 -8.11
C LEU A 9 -4.09 -12.14 -9.50
N ASP A 10 -5.41 -12.32 -9.61
CA ASP A 10 -6.08 -12.47 -10.90
C ASP A 10 -5.99 -11.19 -11.72
N TYR A 11 -6.15 -10.02 -11.09
CA TYR A 11 -5.90 -8.75 -11.77
C TYR A 11 -4.46 -8.66 -12.29
N LEU A 12 -3.44 -8.96 -11.47
CA LEU A 12 -2.04 -8.88 -11.89
C LEU A 12 -1.73 -9.80 -13.09
N LYS A 13 -2.31 -11.01 -13.15
CA LYS A 13 -2.18 -11.91 -14.31
C LYS A 13 -2.65 -11.25 -15.62
N THR A 14 -3.66 -10.38 -15.56
CA THR A 14 -4.16 -9.66 -16.75
C THR A 14 -3.28 -8.49 -17.18
N GLN A 15 -2.44 -7.94 -16.29
CA GLN A 15 -1.68 -6.72 -16.56
C GLN A 15 -0.34 -6.98 -17.26
N ASN A 16 0.08 -8.25 -17.39
CA ASN A 16 1.37 -8.63 -17.99
C ASN A 16 2.57 -7.89 -17.37
N ILE A 17 2.49 -7.64 -16.06
CA ILE A 17 3.54 -7.01 -15.24
C ILE A 17 4.21 -8.11 -14.43
N GLU A 18 5.54 -8.11 -14.38
CA GLU A 18 6.29 -8.99 -13.49
C GLU A 18 6.12 -8.57 -12.03
N TYR A 19 5.78 -9.53 -11.17
CA TYR A 19 5.65 -9.30 -9.74
C TYR A 19 6.19 -10.50 -8.96
N GLU A 20 6.68 -10.23 -7.76
CA GLU A 20 7.02 -11.26 -6.78
C GLU A 20 6.06 -11.12 -5.59
N LYS A 21 5.48 -12.25 -5.16
CA LYS A 21 4.77 -12.29 -3.89
C LYS A 21 5.77 -12.56 -2.77
N PHE A 22 5.80 -11.66 -1.79
CA PHE A 22 6.68 -11.77 -0.63
C PHE A 22 5.85 -11.93 0.63
N ASP A 23 5.89 -13.12 1.24
CA ASP A 23 5.18 -13.40 2.49
C ASP A 23 5.90 -12.76 3.70
N ILE A 24 5.16 -12.09 4.56
CA ILE A 24 5.67 -11.42 5.76
C ILE A 24 5.04 -11.99 7.02
N ASP A 25 5.77 -11.89 8.12
CA ASP A 25 5.25 -12.10 9.47
C ASP A 25 4.31 -10.93 9.79
N PRO A 26 3.02 -11.19 10.08
CA PRO A 26 2.04 -10.13 10.35
C PRO A 26 2.43 -9.20 11.49
N ASN A 27 3.25 -9.66 12.45
CA ASN A 27 3.74 -8.82 13.56
C ASN A 27 4.67 -7.69 13.09
N PHE A 28 5.18 -7.77 11.86
CA PHE A 28 6.08 -6.80 11.25
C PHE A 28 5.45 -6.12 10.03
N SER A 29 4.11 -6.07 9.94
CA SER A 29 3.41 -5.43 8.83
C SER A 29 3.48 -3.90 8.83
N ASP A 30 3.80 -3.28 9.98
CA ASP A 30 4.10 -1.85 10.04
C ASP A 30 5.31 -1.53 9.14
N THR A 31 5.25 -0.44 8.38
CA THR A 31 6.26 -0.12 7.36
C THR A 31 7.67 0.02 7.92
N GLN A 32 7.85 0.60 9.10
CA GLN A 32 9.16 0.77 9.72
C GLN A 32 9.71 -0.57 10.19
N ASN A 33 8.85 -1.39 10.79
CA ASN A 33 9.19 -2.74 11.24
C ASN A 33 9.50 -3.68 10.06
N PHE A 34 8.72 -3.60 8.98
CA PHE A 34 8.93 -4.33 7.73
C PHE A 34 10.29 -4.00 7.13
N CYS A 35 10.58 -2.70 6.93
CA CYS A 35 11.85 -2.26 6.35
C CYS A 35 13.04 -2.73 7.19
N THR A 36 12.92 -2.66 8.52
CA THR A 36 13.96 -3.11 9.44
C THR A 36 14.18 -4.63 9.39
N LYS A 37 13.11 -5.43 9.41
CA LYS A 37 13.20 -6.89 9.42
C LYS A 37 13.64 -7.47 8.07
N TYR A 38 13.07 -6.97 6.99
CA TYR A 38 13.23 -7.53 5.65
C TYR A 38 14.22 -6.78 4.77
N LYS A 39 14.86 -5.73 5.30
CA LYS A 39 15.93 -4.96 4.65
C LYS A 39 15.52 -4.24 3.36
N PHE A 40 14.22 -4.01 3.17
CA PHE A 40 13.75 -3.08 2.13
C PHE A 40 14.00 -1.64 2.56
N SER A 41 14.38 -0.78 1.61
CA SER A 41 14.47 0.65 1.88
C SER A 41 13.09 1.30 1.91
N LEU A 42 12.98 2.43 2.62
CA LEU A 42 11.76 3.27 2.62
C LEU A 42 11.41 3.80 1.22
N ASP A 43 12.38 3.82 0.30
CA ASP A 43 12.18 4.30 -1.06
C ASP A 43 11.68 3.21 -2.02
N GLN A 44 11.87 1.94 -1.67
CA GLN A 44 11.30 0.78 -2.35
C GLN A 44 9.96 0.35 -1.77
N SER A 45 9.58 0.91 -0.62
CA SER A 45 8.35 0.59 0.09
C SER A 45 7.31 1.68 -0.11
N ALA A 46 6.03 1.30 -0.20
CA ALA A 46 4.93 2.24 -0.33
C ALA A 46 3.70 1.79 0.46
N ASN A 47 2.89 2.76 0.88
CA ASN A 47 1.61 2.57 1.55
C ASN A 47 0.48 2.83 0.56
N THR A 48 -0.53 1.96 0.57
CA THR A 48 -1.81 2.21 -0.10
C THR A 48 -2.80 2.74 0.92
N ILE A 49 -3.24 3.98 0.76
CA ILE A 49 -4.10 4.68 1.71
C ILE A 49 -5.44 4.97 1.04
N ILE A 50 -6.52 4.49 1.65
CA ILE A 50 -7.89 4.80 1.23
C ILE A 50 -8.39 5.96 2.09
N LEU A 51 -8.96 6.97 1.45
CA LEU A 51 -9.50 8.16 2.08
C LEU A 51 -10.97 8.32 1.72
N GLU A 52 -11.77 8.79 2.68
CA GLU A 52 -13.11 9.33 2.43
C GLU A 52 -13.07 10.85 2.55
N SER A 53 -13.76 11.55 1.65
CA SER A 53 -13.96 12.99 1.74
C SER A 53 -14.77 13.35 2.99
N LYS A 54 -14.29 14.37 3.71
CA LYS A 54 -15.02 14.89 4.88
C LYS A 54 -16.38 15.50 4.48
N ARG A 55 -16.41 16.23 3.36
CA ARG A 55 -17.59 16.88 2.77
C ARG A 55 -17.39 17.05 1.24
N PRO A 56 -18.36 16.66 0.39
CA PRO A 56 -19.50 15.79 0.73
C PRO A 56 -19.02 14.44 1.25
N LYS A 57 -19.84 13.67 1.97
CA LYS A 57 -19.48 12.30 2.37
C LYS A 57 -19.63 11.33 1.18
N GLY A 58 -19.00 10.16 1.25
CA GLY A 58 -19.16 9.11 0.24
C GLY A 58 -18.34 9.31 -1.05
N LEU A 59 -17.44 10.28 -1.13
CA LEU A 59 -16.40 10.29 -2.16
C LEU A 59 -15.14 9.64 -1.58
N TYR A 60 -14.56 8.73 -2.35
CA TYR A 60 -13.37 7.98 -1.95
C TYR A 60 -12.22 8.26 -2.90
N ALA A 61 -11.02 8.27 -2.35
CA ALA A 61 -9.77 8.34 -3.12
C ALA A 61 -8.80 7.29 -2.60
N VAL A 62 -7.93 6.81 -3.48
CA VAL A 62 -6.82 5.92 -3.13
C VAL A 62 -5.52 6.61 -3.51
N ALA A 63 -4.56 6.61 -2.59
CA ALA A 63 -3.22 7.12 -2.82
C ALA A 63 -2.18 6.04 -2.53
N VAL A 64 -1.24 5.86 -3.46
CA VAL A 64 -0.03 5.06 -3.24
C VAL A 64 1.12 6.01 -2.93
N VAL A 65 1.68 5.93 -1.73
CA VAL A 65 2.65 6.90 -1.21
C VAL A 65 3.90 6.18 -0.75
N ARG A 66 5.09 6.63 -1.20
CA ARG A 66 6.37 6.09 -0.73
C ARG A 66 6.47 6.15 0.80
N ALA A 67 7.07 5.13 1.41
CA ALA A 67 7.20 5.04 2.86
C ALA A 67 8.04 6.20 3.45
N SER A 68 8.91 6.81 2.64
CA SER A 68 9.67 8.01 3.01
C SER A 68 8.86 9.33 2.96
N LYS A 69 7.58 9.28 2.59
CA LYS A 69 6.72 10.45 2.38
C LYS A 69 5.43 10.38 3.19
N LYS A 70 4.85 11.55 3.47
CA LYS A 70 3.57 11.69 4.13
C LYS A 70 2.53 12.20 3.13
N LEU A 71 1.35 11.59 3.15
CA LEU A 71 0.22 12.04 2.33
C LEU A 71 -0.28 13.40 2.83
N ASP A 72 -0.31 14.38 1.94
CA ASP A 72 -0.91 15.68 2.22
C ASP A 72 -2.37 15.74 1.76
N VAL A 73 -3.28 15.57 2.72
CA VAL A 73 -4.73 15.65 2.45
C VAL A 73 -5.28 17.07 2.58
N ASN A 74 -4.47 18.03 3.04
CA ASN A 74 -4.93 19.40 3.33
C ASN A 74 -4.20 20.48 2.52
N LYS A 75 -3.26 20.12 1.64
CA LYS A 75 -2.38 21.06 0.92
C LYS A 75 -1.57 21.95 1.89
N LYS A 76 -1.01 21.35 2.93
CA LYS A 76 -0.24 22.03 3.99
C LYS A 76 1.25 21.65 4.02
N LEU A 77 1.68 20.70 3.19
CA LEU A 77 3.07 20.24 3.07
C LEU A 77 3.82 21.02 1.99
#